data_AF-A0A0C2ZPT1-F1
#
_entry.id   AF-A0A0C2ZPT1-F1
#
_cell.length_a   1.000
_cell.length_b   1.000
_cell.length_c   1.000
_cell.angle_alpha   90.00
_cell.angle_beta   90.00
_cell.angle_gamma   90.00
#
_symmetry.space_group_name_H-M   'P 1'
#
loop_
_entity.id
_entity.type
_entity.pdbx_description
1 polymer ?
#
loop_
_entity_poly.entity_id
_entity_poly.type
_entity_poly.pdbx_seq_one_letter_code
_entity_poly.pdbx_strand_id
1 'polypeptide(L)' 'CVERTPDIYLYELQYHLRESRGVEVSIHTIERTLHRHGFSHKKVRVHNHMC' A
#
# COMPACT_ATOMS: atom_id res chain seq x y z
N CYS A 1 -0.05 -15.56 17.42
CA CYS A 1 -0.30 -15.40 15.98
C CYS A 1 -0.69 -13.95 15.74
N VAL A 2 0.14 -13.16 15.05
CA VAL A 2 -0.23 -11.79 14.65
C VAL A 2 -0.76 -11.89 13.25
N GLU A 3 -2.05 -11.60 13.06
CA GLU A 3 -2.69 -11.53 11.76
C GLU A 3 -1.98 -10.44 10.94
N ARG A 4 -1.14 -10.89 10.00
CA ARG A 4 -0.26 -10.05 9.18
C ARG A 4 -0.96 -9.55 7.92
N THR A 5 -2.23 -9.14 8.05
CA THR A 5 -2.92 -8.46 6.96
C THR A 5 -2.96 -6.99 7.33
N PRO A 6 -1.99 -6.17 6.88
CA PRO A 6 -2.15 -4.74 6.99
C PRO A 6 -3.34 -4.39 6.10
N ASP A 7 -4.47 -4.08 6.72
CA ASP A 7 -5.70 -3.59 6.10
C ASP A 7 -5.51 -2.14 5.61
N ILE A 8 -4.40 -1.90 4.92
CA ILE A 8 -3.90 -0.59 4.53
C ILE A 8 -3.86 -0.49 3.02
N TYR A 9 -4.26 0.65 2.48
CA TYR A 9 -4.10 0.92 1.06
C TYR A 9 -2.65 1.28 0.74
N LEU A 10 -2.22 1.02 -0.50
CA LEU A 10 -0.85 1.35 -0.92
C LEU A 10 -0.53 2.85 -0.82
N TYR A 11 -1.53 3.71 -1.02
CA TYR A 11 -1.36 5.17 -0.89
C TYR A 11 -1.17 5.60 0.56
N GLU A 12 -1.86 4.96 1.51
CA GLU A 12 -1.67 5.23 2.94
C GLU A 12 -0.30 4.74 3.38
N LEU A 13 0.10 3.54 2.94
CA LEU A 13 1.43 3.03 3.21
C LEU A 13 2.53 3.95 2.64
N GLN A 14 2.34 4.47 1.43
CA GLN A 14 3.25 5.46 0.84
C GLN A 14 3.32 6.74 1.67
N TYR A 15 2.16 7.26 2.11
CA TYR A 15 2.08 8.45 2.97
C TYR A 15 2.82 8.23 4.28
N HIS A 16 2.62 7.09 4.96
CA HIS A 16 3.33 6.77 6.20
C HIS A 16 4.84 6.59 6.00
N LEU A 17 5.28 6.00 4.88
CA LEU A 17 6.70 5.89 4.56
C LEU A 17 7.34 7.28 4.39
N ARG A 18 6.63 8.22 3.76
CA ARG A 18 7.09 9.59 3.60
C ARG A 18 7.10 10.35 4.93
N GLU A 19 5.99 10.37 5.66
CA GLU A 19 5.84 11.18 6.88
C GLU A 19 6.68 10.65 8.04
N SER A 20 6.69 9.33 8.26
CA SER A 20 7.36 8.74 9.44
C SER A 20 8.83 8.40 9.19
N ARG A 21 9.24 8.21 7.93
CA ARG A 21 10.60 7.77 7.59
C ARG A 21 11.31 8.64 6.55
N GLY A 22 10.65 9.65 5.99
CA GLY A 22 11.21 10.47 4.92
C GLY A 22 11.45 9.70 3.61
N VAL A 23 10.85 8.51 3.46
CA VAL A 23 11.09 7.64 2.31
C VAL A 23 10.00 7.85 1.27
N GLU A 24 10.38 8.47 0.16
CA GLU A 24 9.51 8.59 -1.01
C GLU A 24 9.77 7.43 -1.97
N VAL A 25 8.77 6.57 -2.16
CA VAL A 25 8.84 5.41 -3.06
C VAL A 25 7.56 5.31 -3.87
N SER A 26 7.65 4.80 -5.09
CA SER A 26 6.48 4.62 -5.95
C SER A 26 5.54 3.52 -5.40
N ILE A 27 4.24 3.65 -5.69
CA ILE A 27 3.23 2.63 -5.39
C ILE A 27 3.62 1.26 -5.99
N HIS A 28 4.21 1.23 -7.18
CA HIS A 28 4.70 0.00 -7.82
C HIS A 28 5.83 -0.67 -7.01
N THR A 29 6.75 0.13 -6.47
CA THR A 29 7.84 -0.37 -5.61
C THR A 29 7.28 -0.99 -4.33
N ILE A 30 6.29 -0.33 -3.73
CA ILE A 30 5.61 -0.83 -2.52
C ILE A 30 4.88 -2.14 -2.83
N GLU A 31 4.08 -2.18 -3.91
CA GLU A 31 3.34 -3.38 -4.33
C GLU A 31 4.26 -4.59 -4.55
N ARG A 32 5.36 -4.41 -5.31
CA ARG A 32 6.32 -5.48 -5.57
C ARG A 32 7.01 -5.95 -4.28
N THR A 33 7.30 -5.04 -3.37
CA THR A 33 7.94 -5.37 -2.08
C THR A 33 6.99 -6.18 -1.22
N LEU A 34 5.74 -5.76 -1.09
CA LEU A 34 4.70 -6.50 -0.37
C LEU A 34 4.53 -7.91 -0.95
N HIS A 35 4.40 -8.03 -2.27
CA HIS A 35 4.25 -9.32 -2.94
C HIS A 35 5.47 -10.23 -2.74
N ARG A 36 6.70 -9.69 -2.80
CA ARG A 36 7.93 -10.45 -2.50
C ARG A 36 7.98 -10.98 -1.07
N HIS A 37 7.37 -10.27 -0.13
CA HIS A 37 7.30 -10.67 1.26
C HIS A 37 6.04 -11.48 1.62
N GLY A 38 5.22 -11.87 0.62
CA GLY A 38 4.03 -12.69 0.83
C GLY A 38 2.83 -11.93 1.38
N PHE A 39 2.83 -10.59 1.31
CA PHE A 39 1.69 -9.77 1.69
C PHE A 39 0.76 -9.54 0.51
N SER A 40 -0.54 -9.68 0.75
CA SER A 40 -1.61 -9.25 -0.16
C SER A 40 -2.15 -7.89 0.30
N HIS A 41 -2.58 -7.05 -0.65
CA HIS A 41 -3.17 -5.74 -0.37
C HIS A 41 -4.52 -5.59 -1.07
N LYS A 42 -5.42 -4.78 -0.52
CA LYS A 42 -6.70 -4.47 -1.16
C LYS A 42 -6.46 -3.58 -2.39
N LYS A 43 -6.90 -4.02 -3.57
CA LYS A 43 -7.01 -3.19 -4.78
C LYS A 43 -8.41 -2.61 -4.83
N VAL A 44 -8.59 -1.36 -4.40
CA VAL A 44 -9.80 -0.61 -4.74
C VAL A 44 -9.59 -0.08 -6.15
N ARG A 45 -10.34 -0.64 -7.11
CA ARG A 45 -10.60 0.07 -8.36
C ARG A 45 -11.48 1.24 -7.98
N VAL A 46 -10.92 2.46 -7.97
CA VAL A 46 -11.75 3.66 -8.00
C VAL A 46 -12.59 3.57 -9.28
N HIS A 47 -13.83 3.09 -9.15
CA HIS A 47 -14.85 3.31 -10.17
C HIS A 47 -15.10 4.81 -10.13
N ASN A 48 -14.38 5.54 -10.99
CA ASN A 48 -14.58 6.95 -11.20
C ASN A 48 -15.93 7.11 -11.90
N HIS A 49 -17.03 7.05 -11.13
CA HIS A 49 -18.31 7.53 -11.60
C HIS A 49 -18.22 9.06 -11.56
N MET A 50 -17.75 9.64 -12.65
CA MET A 50 -17.97 11.06 -12.92
C MET A 50 -19.49 11.27 -12.93
N CYS A 51 -19.99 11.99 -11.93
CA CYS A 51 -21.21 12.79 -12.03
C CYS A 51 -20.82 14.25 -12.00
#